data_AF-A0A7V1M2A7-F1
#
_entry.id   AF-A0A7V1M2A7-F1
#
_cell.length_a   1.000
_cell.length_b   1.000
_cell.length_c   1.000
_cell.angle_alpha   90.00
_cell.angle_beta   90.00
_cell.angle_gamma   90.00
#
_symmetry.space_group_name_H-M   'P 1'
#
loop_
_entity.id
_entity.type
_entity.pdbx_description
1 polymer ?
#
loop_
_entity_poly.entity_id
_entity_poly.type
_entity_poly.pdbx_seq_one_letter_code
_entity_poly.pdbx_strand_id
1 'polypeptide(L)'
;MSQILDQNNSNSTDMSCGPSQPGVTRTEFCSRDELAGRLLALEPLIRNRIRRKLSASTRRIFDSQDLMSTLLRRVDRLASQGRLRATSQGELIKLLLQVAENALIDRARVTAKLRRVDGPDGRWAREMLNRIEAGSDEESADVIAAAFAALTHESDRFLLTLWLRGVPHVISAQVLGISPDAARQRWQNIRATLANHLKSRMTDENI
;
A
#
# COMPACT_ATOMS: atom_id res chain seq x y z
N MET A 1 35.59 -53.12 -11.57
CA MET A 1 34.21 -53.22 -12.07
C MET A 1 33.46 -51.98 -11.58
N SER A 2 33.06 -51.13 -12.54
CA SER A 2 32.08 -50.02 -12.52
C SER A 2 32.20 -48.99 -11.37
N GLN A 3 32.66 -47.74 -11.57
CA GLN A 3 32.15 -46.66 -12.44
C GLN A 3 30.61 -46.54 -12.45
N ILE A 4 30.10 -45.58 -11.67
CA ILE A 4 28.84 -44.87 -11.94
C ILE A 4 29.10 -43.38 -11.69
N LEU A 5 29.22 -42.65 -12.79
CA LEU A 5 28.96 -41.22 -12.94
C LEU A 5 27.44 -41.02 -13.06
N ASP A 6 26.95 -39.85 -12.65
CA ASP A 6 26.02 -38.97 -13.39
C ASP A 6 25.27 -38.07 -12.39
N GLN A 7 25.59 -36.78 -12.27
CA GLN A 7 25.29 -35.66 -13.18
C GLN A 7 23.85 -35.11 -13.06
N ASN A 8 23.82 -33.80 -12.84
CA ASN A 8 22.86 -32.82 -13.35
C ASN A 8 21.41 -32.83 -12.82
N ASN A 9 21.10 -31.83 -11.99
CA ASN A 9 19.85 -31.08 -12.17
C ASN A 9 19.99 -29.61 -11.77
N SER A 10 20.76 -28.86 -12.55
CA SER A 10 20.72 -27.40 -12.59
C SER A 10 19.61 -26.97 -13.55
N ASN A 11 18.37 -26.89 -13.06
CA ASN A 11 17.30 -26.21 -13.78
C ASN A 11 17.56 -24.70 -13.77
N SER A 12 18.45 -24.27 -14.67
CA SER A 12 18.61 -22.88 -15.09
C SER A 12 17.38 -22.53 -15.93
N THR A 13 16.38 -21.92 -15.29
CA THR A 13 15.27 -21.29 -15.99
C THR A 13 15.81 -20.04 -16.68
N ASP A 14 16.39 -20.23 -17.85
CA ASP A 14 16.64 -19.15 -18.80
C ASP A 14 15.28 -18.57 -19.21
N MET A 15 14.85 -17.51 -18.51
CA MET A 15 13.91 -16.54 -19.05
C MET A 15 14.62 -15.78 -20.17
N SER A 16 14.70 -16.43 -21.33
CA SER A 16 15.16 -15.79 -22.55
C SER A 16 14.14 -14.71 -22.95
N CYS A 17 14.51 -13.43 -22.79
CA CYS A 17 13.83 -12.30 -23.41
C CYS A 17 13.75 -12.58 -24.93
N GLY A 18 12.55 -12.88 -25.45
CA GLY A 18 12.34 -13.22 -26.86
C GLY A 18 12.76 -12.09 -27.82
N PRO A 19 13.07 -12.41 -29.09
CA PRO A 19 13.55 -11.43 -30.05
C PRO A 19 12.50 -10.34 -30.30
N SER A 20 12.92 -9.10 -30.07
CA SER A 20 12.13 -7.88 -30.23
C SER A 20 11.81 -7.62 -31.71
N GLN A 21 10.58 -7.20 -32.00
CA GLN A 21 10.22 -6.74 -33.34
C GLN A 21 10.93 -5.42 -33.67
N PRO A 22 11.46 -5.27 -34.91
CA PRO A 22 12.18 -4.07 -35.31
C PRO A 22 11.22 -2.89 -35.52
N GLY A 23 11.36 -1.82 -34.73
CA GLY A 23 10.69 -0.54 -34.99
C GLY A 23 10.29 0.28 -33.77
N VAL A 24 10.26 -0.31 -32.58
CA VAL A 24 10.04 0.41 -31.31
C VAL A 24 11.14 -0.03 -30.36
N THR A 25 12.05 0.88 -29.97
CA THR A 25 12.94 0.67 -28.82
C THR A 25 12.10 0.68 -27.55
N ARG A 26 11.33 -0.39 -27.38
CA ARG A 26 10.61 -0.67 -26.16
C ARG A 26 11.69 -0.99 -25.14
N THR A 27 11.87 -0.10 -24.16
CA THR A 27 12.70 -0.42 -22.99
C THR A 27 11.88 -1.42 -22.16
N GLU A 28 11.82 -2.67 -22.63
CA GLU A 28 11.30 -3.77 -21.82
C GLU A 28 12.33 -3.99 -20.72
N PHE A 29 11.92 -3.84 -19.46
CA PHE A 29 12.77 -4.19 -18.33
C PHE A 29 13.00 -5.70 -18.41
N CYS A 30 14.20 -6.14 -18.81
CA CYS A 30 14.44 -7.57 -19.07
C CYS A 30 14.51 -8.37 -17.76
N SER A 31 14.67 -7.70 -16.61
CA SER A 31 14.61 -8.37 -15.31
C SER A 31 14.11 -7.44 -14.18
N ARG A 32 13.64 -8.05 -13.09
CA ARG A 32 13.35 -7.33 -11.83
C ARG A 32 14.60 -6.67 -11.27
N ASP A 33 15.78 -7.26 -11.47
CA ASP A 33 17.06 -6.71 -11.01
C ASP A 33 17.43 -5.44 -11.80
N GLU A 34 17.18 -5.41 -13.10
CA GLU A 34 17.38 -4.21 -13.92
C GLU A 34 16.45 -3.08 -13.46
N LEU A 35 15.18 -3.41 -13.20
CA LEU A 35 14.22 -2.46 -12.65
C LEU A 35 14.69 -1.94 -11.28
N ALA A 36 15.12 -2.81 -10.38
CA ALA A 36 15.63 -2.44 -9.07
C ALA A 36 16.85 -1.49 -9.18
N GLY A 37 17.82 -1.81 -10.04
CA GLY A 37 18.98 -0.95 -10.30
C GLY A 37 18.59 0.44 -10.81
N ARG A 38 17.61 0.51 -11.72
CA ARG A 38 17.09 1.79 -12.23
C ARG A 38 16.34 2.58 -11.15
N LEU A 39 15.56 1.90 -10.30
CA LEU A 39 14.83 2.55 -9.20
C LEU A 39 15.79 3.16 -8.18
N LEU A 40 16.85 2.44 -7.79
CA LEU A 40 17.89 2.93 -6.91
C LEU A 40 18.62 4.15 -7.51
N ALA A 41 18.93 4.13 -8.80
CA ALA A 41 19.54 5.28 -9.47
C ALA A 41 18.62 6.53 -9.51
N LEU A 42 17.30 6.35 -9.51
CA LEU A 42 16.32 7.44 -9.52
C LEU A 42 15.92 7.94 -8.12
N GLU A 43 16.28 7.22 -7.06
CA GLU A 43 15.90 7.52 -5.68
C GLU A 43 16.17 8.98 -5.29
N PRO A 44 17.37 9.55 -5.50
CA PRO A 44 17.65 10.93 -5.06
C PRO A 44 16.77 11.97 -5.76
N LEU A 45 16.47 11.76 -7.05
CA LEU A 45 15.62 12.64 -7.85
C LEU A 45 14.19 12.61 -7.33
N ILE A 46 13.64 11.41 -7.15
CA ILE A 46 12.26 11.20 -6.69
C ILE A 46 12.11 11.77 -5.28
N ARG A 47 13.07 11.48 -4.38
CA ARG A 47 13.08 11.99 -3.01
C ARG A 47 13.05 13.52 -2.98
N ASN A 48 13.92 14.17 -3.75
CA ASN A 48 13.96 15.63 -3.84
C ASN A 48 12.66 16.22 -4.38
N ARG A 49 12.08 15.60 -5.42
CA ARG A 49 10.82 16.05 -6.02
C ARG A 49 9.67 15.96 -5.01
N ILE A 50 9.59 14.85 -4.27
CA ILE A 50 8.54 14.64 -3.27
C ILE A 50 8.71 15.62 -2.10
N ARG A 51 9.91 15.74 -1.52
CA ARG A 51 10.18 16.69 -0.41
C ARG A 51 9.73 18.12 -0.73
N ARG A 52 9.90 18.56 -1.99
CA ARG A 52 9.43 19.88 -2.46
C ARG A 52 7.91 20.00 -2.54
N LYS A 53 7.19 18.91 -2.81
CA LYS A 53 5.71 18.88 -2.84
C LYS A 53 5.09 18.78 -1.44
N LEU A 54 5.82 18.27 -0.44
CA LEU A 54 5.28 18.11 0.92
C LEU A 54 5.25 19.45 1.66
N SER A 55 4.07 19.78 2.22
CA SER A 55 3.91 20.88 3.19
C SER A 55 4.59 20.53 4.51
N ALA A 56 4.82 21.52 5.37
CA ALA A 56 5.43 21.30 6.68
C ALA A 56 4.64 20.30 7.56
N SER A 57 3.31 20.30 7.47
CA SER A 57 2.47 19.34 8.20
C SER A 57 2.59 17.92 7.64
N THR A 58 2.65 17.75 6.31
CA THR A 58 2.80 16.43 5.69
C THR A 58 4.20 15.86 5.89
N ARG A 59 5.25 16.70 5.95
CA ARG A 59 6.63 16.26 6.26
C ARG A 59 6.79 15.69 7.67
N ARG A 60 5.95 16.08 8.62
CA ARG A 60 5.94 15.48 9.97
C ARG A 60 5.36 14.07 9.98
N ILE A 61 4.53 13.75 9.00
CA ILE A 61 3.83 12.46 8.89
C ILE A 61 4.62 11.49 8.01
N PHE A 62 5.37 12.01 7.04
CA PHE A 62 6.12 11.20 6.08
C PHE A 62 7.62 11.40 6.21
N ASP A 63 8.34 10.33 6.54
CA ASP A 63 9.74 10.23 6.17
C ASP A 63 9.86 9.96 4.66
N SER A 64 10.79 10.68 4.05
CA SER A 64 11.25 10.46 2.69
C SER A 64 11.85 9.08 2.42
N GLN A 65 12.33 8.37 3.44
CA GLN A 65 12.79 6.98 3.34
C GLN A 65 11.61 6.02 3.21
N ASP A 66 10.67 6.12 4.14
CA ASP A 66 9.41 5.36 4.18
C ASP A 66 8.62 5.41 2.86
N LEU A 67 8.52 6.62 2.29
CA LEU A 67 7.82 6.80 1.03
C LEU A 67 8.54 6.12 -0.14
N MET A 68 9.88 6.07 -0.11
CA MET A 68 10.65 5.32 -1.11
C MET A 68 10.39 3.82 -0.99
N SER A 69 10.41 3.27 0.22
CA SER A 69 10.07 1.86 0.46
C SER A 69 8.66 1.53 -0.02
N THR A 70 7.69 2.41 0.23
CA THR A 70 6.32 2.29 -0.28
C THR A 70 6.26 2.32 -1.81
N LEU A 71 7.02 3.20 -2.45
CA LEU A 71 7.12 3.29 -3.89
C LEU A 71 7.70 2.02 -4.51
N LEU A 72 8.85 1.58 -4.03
CA LEU A 72 9.53 0.38 -4.51
C LEU A 72 8.61 -0.83 -4.44
N ARG A 73 7.94 -1.04 -3.30
CA ARG A 73 6.97 -2.14 -3.13
C ARG A 73 5.78 -2.08 -4.09
N ARG A 74 5.20 -0.89 -4.28
CA ARG A 74 4.06 -0.72 -5.20
C ARG A 74 4.47 -0.98 -6.64
N VAL A 75 5.66 -0.53 -7.02
CA VAL A 75 6.21 -0.71 -8.37
C VAL A 75 6.60 -2.17 -8.61
N ASP A 76 7.23 -2.82 -7.63
CA ASP A 76 7.54 -4.25 -7.67
C ASP A 76 6.27 -5.10 -7.78
N ARG A 77 5.19 -4.73 -7.08
CA ARG A 77 3.88 -5.37 -7.24
C ARG A 77 3.30 -5.17 -8.64
N LEU A 78 3.43 -3.98 -9.22
CA LEU A 78 3.01 -3.74 -10.61
C LEU A 78 3.83 -4.58 -11.59
N ALA A 79 5.14 -4.69 -11.36
CA ALA A 79 6.05 -5.47 -12.20
C ALA A 79 5.73 -6.97 -12.12
N SER A 80 5.64 -7.54 -10.92
CA SER A 80 5.30 -8.96 -10.69
C SER A 80 3.93 -9.36 -11.23
N GLN A 81 2.99 -8.41 -11.34
CA GLN A 81 1.67 -8.62 -11.97
C GLN A 81 1.66 -8.42 -13.49
N GLY A 82 2.79 -8.07 -14.13
CA GLY A 82 2.84 -7.72 -15.55
C GLY A 82 2.08 -6.44 -15.91
N ARG A 83 1.84 -5.57 -14.91
CA ARG A 83 1.07 -4.31 -15.04
C ARG A 83 1.95 -3.07 -15.15
N LEU A 84 3.26 -3.21 -15.04
CA LEU A 84 4.20 -2.11 -15.28
C LEU A 84 4.23 -1.81 -16.79
N ARG A 85 3.75 -0.63 -17.19
CA ARG A 85 3.62 -0.21 -18.61
C ARG A 85 4.60 0.89 -19.05
N ALA A 86 5.59 1.22 -18.22
CA ALA A 86 6.59 2.23 -18.59
C ALA A 86 7.55 1.68 -19.66
N THR A 87 7.65 2.34 -20.80
CA THR A 87 8.50 1.94 -21.95
C THR A 87 9.73 2.82 -22.11
N SER A 88 9.83 3.91 -21.33
CA SER A 88 10.99 4.81 -21.30
C SER A 88 11.28 5.27 -19.87
N GLN A 89 12.50 5.79 -19.64
CA GLN A 89 12.87 6.35 -18.34
C GLN A 89 11.94 7.51 -17.92
N GLY A 90 11.52 8.35 -18.87
CA GLY A 90 10.58 9.44 -18.60
C GLY A 90 9.21 8.94 -18.14
N GLU A 91 8.70 7.87 -18.75
CA GLU A 91 7.45 7.21 -18.33
C GLU A 91 7.58 6.54 -16.97
N LEU A 92 8.72 5.90 -16.69
CA LEU A 92 9.00 5.31 -15.38
C LEU A 92 9.00 6.37 -14.29
N ILE A 93 9.69 7.50 -14.50
CA ILE A 93 9.70 8.61 -13.55
C ILE A 93 8.29 9.16 -13.33
N LYS A 94 7.51 9.37 -14.40
CA LYS A 94 6.11 9.83 -14.30
C LYS A 94 5.27 8.86 -13.47
N LEU A 95 5.38 7.56 -13.73
CA LEU A 95 4.67 6.53 -12.97
C LEU A 95 5.06 6.57 -11.49
N LEU A 96 6.36 6.63 -11.18
CA LEU A 96 6.85 6.69 -9.81
C LEU A 96 6.31 7.92 -9.07
N LEU A 97 6.34 9.09 -9.70
CA LEU A 97 5.78 10.30 -9.11
C LEU A 97 4.26 10.18 -8.89
N GLN A 98 3.53 9.58 -9.82
CA GLN A 98 2.09 9.35 -9.67
C GLN A 98 1.78 8.38 -8.51
N VAL A 99 2.53 7.29 -8.39
CA VAL A 99 2.37 6.32 -7.28
C VAL A 99 2.68 6.99 -5.94
N ALA A 100 3.70 7.86 -5.90
CA ALA A 100 4.07 8.62 -4.71
C ALA A 100 2.95 9.56 -4.30
N GLU A 101 2.43 10.34 -5.25
CA GLU A 101 1.37 11.32 -5.03
C GLU A 101 0.08 10.64 -4.55
N ASN A 102 -0.29 9.50 -5.15
CA ASN A 102 -1.43 8.71 -4.70
C ASN A 102 -1.22 8.19 -3.27
N ALA A 103 -0.02 7.69 -2.93
CA ALA A 103 0.29 7.22 -1.57
C ALA A 103 0.16 8.36 -0.53
N LEU A 104 0.67 9.54 -0.87
CA LEU A 104 0.56 10.74 -0.03
C LEU A 104 -0.90 11.16 0.17
N ILE A 105 -1.69 11.21 -0.90
CA ILE A 105 -3.11 11.57 -0.86
C ILE A 105 -3.89 10.57 0.00
N ASP A 106 -3.64 9.28 -0.17
CA ASP A 106 -4.33 8.23 0.58
C ASP A 106 -4.06 8.36 2.09
N ARG A 107 -2.79 8.50 2.51
CA ARG A 107 -2.45 8.65 3.93
C ARG A 107 -2.98 9.97 4.49
N ALA A 108 -2.89 11.08 3.75
CA ALA A 108 -3.41 12.37 4.18
C ALA A 108 -4.94 12.33 4.35
N ARG A 109 -5.66 11.63 3.47
CA ARG A 109 -7.11 11.45 3.58
C ARG A 109 -7.47 10.62 4.82
N VAL A 110 -6.78 9.51 5.04
CA VAL A 110 -7.01 8.63 6.21
C VAL A 110 -6.75 9.39 7.51
N THR A 111 -5.60 10.06 7.63
CA THR A 111 -5.26 10.82 8.85
C THR A 111 -6.22 11.99 9.08
N ALA A 112 -6.56 12.75 8.04
CA ALA A 112 -7.54 13.84 8.15
C ALA A 112 -8.93 13.34 8.56
N LYS A 113 -9.37 12.18 8.05
CA LYS A 113 -10.62 11.56 8.45
C LYS A 113 -10.58 11.17 9.92
N LEU A 114 -9.55 10.44 10.36
CA LEU A 114 -9.41 9.99 11.74
C LEU A 114 -9.35 11.17 12.73
N ARG A 115 -8.67 12.26 12.39
CA ARG A 115 -8.58 13.49 13.21
C ARG A 115 -9.91 14.21 13.39
N ARG A 116 -10.84 14.10 12.43
CA ARG A 116 -12.15 14.79 12.46
C ARG A 116 -13.25 13.95 13.11
N VAL A 117 -12.95 12.73 13.53
CA VAL A 117 -13.94 11.81 14.09
C VAL A 117 -14.08 12.09 15.58
N ASP A 118 -15.21 12.68 15.95
CA ASP A 118 -15.60 12.95 17.33
C ASP A 118 -16.70 11.99 17.82
N GLY A 119 -17.03 12.09 19.11
CA GLY A 119 -18.11 11.32 19.72
C GLY A 119 -17.78 9.84 19.96
N PRO A 120 -18.76 8.91 19.87
CA PRO A 120 -18.57 7.50 20.18
C PRO A 120 -17.48 6.81 19.34
N ASP A 121 -17.20 7.31 18.14
CA ASP A 121 -16.18 6.78 17.22
C ASP A 121 -14.77 7.33 17.53
N GLY A 122 -14.68 8.42 18.30
CA GLY A 122 -13.43 9.16 18.50
C GLY A 122 -12.35 8.38 19.25
N ARG A 123 -12.71 7.49 20.19
CA ARG A 123 -11.71 6.70 20.92
C ARG A 123 -10.93 5.76 19.98
N TRP A 124 -11.66 4.99 19.17
CA TRP A 124 -11.03 4.07 18.22
C TRP A 124 -10.28 4.84 17.13
N ALA A 125 -10.86 5.93 16.62
CA ALA A 125 -10.20 6.75 15.61
C ALA A 125 -8.88 7.35 16.10
N ARG A 126 -8.84 7.85 17.36
CA ARG A 126 -7.60 8.35 17.98
C ARG A 126 -6.56 7.26 18.19
N GLU A 127 -6.97 6.07 18.65
CA GLU A 127 -6.05 4.94 18.82
C GLU A 127 -5.41 4.53 17.48
N MET A 128 -6.23 4.37 16.44
CA MET A 128 -5.74 4.06 15.09
C MET A 128 -4.84 5.18 14.55
N LEU A 129 -5.21 6.44 14.75
CA LEU A 129 -4.41 7.59 14.34
C LEU A 129 -3.06 7.61 15.05
N ASN A 130 -3.02 7.42 16.36
CA ASN A 130 -1.79 7.43 17.14
C ASN A 130 -0.80 6.39 16.61
N ARG A 131 -1.27 5.19 16.23
CA ARG A 131 -0.41 4.16 15.62
C ARG A 131 0.08 4.54 14.24
N ILE A 132 -0.79 5.11 13.41
CA ILE A 132 -0.40 5.58 12.07
C ILE A 132 0.58 6.76 12.16
N GLU A 133 0.48 7.60 13.20
CA GLU A 133 1.37 8.75 13.38
C GLU A 133 2.68 8.38 14.08
N ALA A 134 2.68 7.37 14.95
CA ALA A 134 3.86 6.89 15.65
C ALA A 134 4.71 5.92 14.80
N GLY A 135 4.07 5.16 13.90
CA GLY A 135 4.74 4.18 13.05
C GLY A 135 5.27 4.76 11.73
N SER A 136 6.23 4.05 11.17
CA SER A 136 6.68 4.19 9.78
C SER A 136 5.53 4.01 8.77
N ASP A 137 5.74 4.35 7.49
CA ASP A 137 4.74 4.02 6.44
C ASP A 137 4.42 2.52 6.40
N GLU A 138 5.40 1.66 6.68
CA GLU A 138 5.24 0.22 6.68
C GLU A 138 4.37 -0.24 7.85
N GLU A 139 4.72 0.16 9.06
CA GLU A 139 3.93 -0.15 10.25
C GLU A 139 2.52 0.45 10.14
N SER A 140 2.39 1.65 9.57
CA SER A 140 1.10 2.27 9.28
C SER A 140 0.28 1.44 8.29
N ALA A 141 0.92 0.98 7.21
CA ALA A 141 0.28 0.12 6.22
C ALA A 141 -0.11 -1.22 6.82
N ASP A 142 0.70 -1.79 7.71
CA ASP A 142 0.44 -3.04 8.42
C ASP A 142 -0.68 -2.89 9.44
N VAL A 143 -0.77 -1.76 10.14
CA VAL A 143 -1.91 -1.45 11.03
C VAL A 143 -3.20 -1.39 10.22
N ILE A 144 -3.19 -0.71 9.07
CA ILE A 144 -4.36 -0.65 8.18
C ILE A 144 -4.68 -2.04 7.63
N ALA A 145 -3.69 -2.77 7.12
CA ALA A 145 -3.86 -4.10 6.55
C ALA A 145 -4.40 -5.09 7.60
N ALA A 146 -3.88 -5.05 8.82
CA ALA A 146 -4.36 -5.84 9.94
C ALA A 146 -5.81 -5.48 10.31
N ALA A 147 -6.18 -4.21 10.28
CA ALA A 147 -7.57 -3.80 10.48
C ALA A 147 -8.49 -4.39 9.41
N PHE A 148 -8.07 -4.41 8.14
CA PHE A 148 -8.82 -5.08 7.07
C PHE A 148 -8.88 -6.59 7.24
N ALA A 149 -7.77 -7.23 7.63
CA ALA A 149 -7.68 -8.67 7.83
C ALA A 149 -8.55 -9.16 9.00
N ALA A 150 -8.74 -8.32 10.03
CA ALA A 150 -9.61 -8.59 11.16
C ALA A 150 -11.11 -8.66 10.80
N LEU A 151 -11.49 -8.16 9.61
CA LEU A 151 -12.87 -8.18 9.14
C LEU A 151 -13.09 -9.36 8.19
N THR A 152 -13.83 -10.37 8.63
CA THR A 152 -14.10 -11.60 7.85
C THR A 152 -14.88 -11.32 6.57
N HIS A 153 -15.91 -10.47 6.64
CA HIS A 153 -16.81 -10.23 5.53
C HIS A 153 -16.29 -9.14 4.59
N GLU A 154 -16.37 -9.40 3.29
CA GLU A 154 -15.96 -8.44 2.25
C GLU A 154 -16.74 -7.13 2.30
N SER A 155 -18.04 -7.20 2.59
CA SER A 155 -18.87 -6.00 2.71
C SER A 155 -18.52 -5.14 3.94
N ASP A 156 -17.94 -5.71 4.99
CA ASP A 156 -17.43 -4.93 6.14
C ASP A 156 -16.12 -4.23 5.79
N ARG A 157 -15.21 -4.93 5.08
CA ARG A 157 -14.00 -4.32 4.50
C ARG A 157 -14.36 -3.16 3.56
N PHE A 158 -15.37 -3.36 2.72
CA PHE A 158 -15.83 -2.31 1.82
C PHE A 158 -16.45 -1.13 2.57
N LEU A 159 -17.25 -1.38 3.61
CA LEU A 159 -17.81 -0.33 4.46
C LEU A 159 -16.71 0.48 5.19
N LEU A 160 -15.69 -0.19 5.74
CA LEU A 160 -14.52 0.46 6.33
C LEU A 160 -13.78 1.33 5.29
N THR A 161 -13.62 0.83 4.06
CA THR A 161 -13.01 1.58 2.95
C THR A 161 -13.75 2.88 2.68
N LEU A 162 -15.08 2.81 2.53
CA LEU A 162 -15.93 3.98 2.29
C LEU A 162 -15.85 4.97 3.45
N TRP A 163 -15.89 4.47 4.68
CA TRP A 163 -15.77 5.30 5.87
C TRP A 163 -14.42 6.03 5.96
N LEU A 164 -13.31 5.33 5.71
CA LEU A 164 -11.95 5.91 5.67
C LEU A 164 -11.80 6.97 4.57
N ARG A 165 -12.58 6.84 3.50
CA ARG A 165 -12.69 7.85 2.43
C ARG A 165 -13.61 9.02 2.78
N GLY A 166 -14.22 9.02 3.96
CA GLY A 166 -15.12 10.07 4.42
C GLY A 166 -16.54 9.98 3.85
N VAL A 167 -16.91 8.85 3.26
CA VAL A 167 -18.26 8.65 2.72
C VAL A 167 -19.27 8.49 3.87
N PRO A 168 -20.39 9.25 3.88
CA PRO A 168 -21.42 9.11 4.91
C PRO A 168 -22.09 7.74 4.89
N HIS A 169 -22.51 7.22 6.05
CA HIS A 169 -23.14 5.89 6.16
C HIS A 169 -24.39 5.73 5.30
N VAL A 170 -25.16 6.79 5.08
CA VAL A 170 -26.36 6.77 4.22
C VAL A 170 -25.97 6.43 2.77
N ILE A 171 -24.91 7.03 2.25
CA ILE A 171 -24.39 6.75 0.91
C ILE A 171 -23.75 5.35 0.88
N SER A 172 -22.99 4.98 1.91
CA SER A 172 -22.42 3.63 2.00
C SER A 172 -23.49 2.54 2.01
N ALA A 173 -24.63 2.78 2.67
CA ALA A 173 -25.77 1.87 2.70
C ALA A 173 -26.37 1.70 1.30
N GLN A 174 -26.54 2.79 0.55
CA GLN A 174 -27.01 2.77 -0.83
C GLN A 174 -26.08 1.96 -1.75
N VAL A 175 -24.76 2.19 -1.66
CA VAL A 175 -23.77 1.46 -2.46
C VAL A 175 -23.77 -0.04 -2.13
N LEU A 176 -23.98 -0.39 -0.86
CA LEU A 176 -24.04 -1.78 -0.38
C LEU A 176 -25.41 -2.46 -0.59
N GLY A 177 -26.43 -1.73 -1.04
CA GLY A 177 -27.79 -2.27 -1.17
C GLY A 177 -28.43 -2.66 0.17
N ILE A 178 -28.10 -1.98 1.27
CA ILE A 178 -28.64 -2.24 2.61
C ILE A 178 -29.35 -1.00 3.17
N SER A 179 -30.14 -1.17 4.24
CA SER A 179 -30.76 -0.03 4.92
C SER A 179 -29.71 0.82 5.67
N PRO A 180 -29.94 2.13 5.85
CA PRO A 180 -29.04 2.98 6.64
C PRO A 180 -28.82 2.48 8.07
N ASP A 181 -29.85 1.91 8.71
CA ASP A 181 -29.74 1.36 10.06
C ASP A 181 -28.92 0.07 10.09
N ALA A 182 -29.06 -0.80 9.09
CA ALA A 182 -28.20 -1.96 8.93
C ALA A 182 -26.72 -1.53 8.73
N ALA A 183 -26.46 -0.49 7.94
CA ALA A 183 -25.10 0.03 7.76
C ALA A 183 -24.51 0.58 9.08
N ARG A 184 -25.31 1.29 9.89
CA ARG A 184 -24.90 1.76 11.22
C ARG A 184 -24.61 0.59 12.16
N GLN A 185 -25.50 -0.40 12.24
CA GLN A 185 -25.30 -1.57 13.09
C GLN A 185 -24.05 -2.36 12.68
N ARG A 186 -23.82 -2.55 11.38
CA ARG A 186 -22.59 -3.15 10.88
C ARG A 186 -21.36 -2.34 11.25
N TRP A 187 -21.41 -1.01 11.14
CA TRP A 187 -20.33 -0.14 11.58
C TRP A 187 -20.02 -0.30 13.07
N GLN A 188 -21.05 -0.42 13.92
CA GLN A 188 -20.87 -0.69 15.35
C GLN A 188 -20.09 -2.00 15.57
N ASN A 189 -20.46 -3.07 14.87
CA ASN A 189 -19.81 -4.36 14.97
C ASN A 189 -18.35 -4.31 14.46
N ILE A 190 -18.12 -3.67 13.31
CA ILE A 190 -16.78 -3.43 12.77
C ILE A 190 -15.89 -2.76 13.81
N ARG A 191 -16.36 -1.67 14.42
CA ARG A 191 -15.59 -0.95 15.44
C ARG A 191 -15.26 -1.83 16.64
N ALA A 192 -16.22 -2.61 17.12
CA ALA A 192 -16.00 -3.54 18.23
C ALA A 192 -14.89 -4.55 17.89
N THR A 193 -14.96 -5.15 16.69
CA THR A 193 -13.94 -6.07 16.18
C THR A 193 -12.57 -5.41 16.09
N LEU A 194 -12.48 -4.22 15.48
CA LEU A 194 -11.22 -3.51 15.32
C LEU A 194 -10.62 -3.07 16.66
N ALA A 195 -11.45 -2.61 17.60
CA ALA A 195 -10.98 -2.22 18.93
C ALA A 195 -10.40 -3.42 19.70
N ASN A 196 -11.04 -4.59 19.62
CA ASN A 196 -10.54 -5.81 20.25
C ASN A 196 -9.24 -6.29 19.59
N HIS A 197 -9.14 -6.22 18.27
CA HIS A 197 -7.94 -6.59 17.53
C HIS A 197 -6.76 -5.67 17.85
N LEU A 198 -6.97 -4.35 17.90
CA LEU A 198 -5.92 -3.39 18.25
C LEU A 198 -5.42 -3.58 19.69
N LYS A 199 -6.32 -3.88 20.64
CA LYS A 199 -5.94 -4.18 22.03
C LYS A 199 -5.08 -5.44 22.13
N SER A 200 -5.46 -6.52 21.43
CA SER A 200 -4.74 -7.80 21.49
C SER A 200 -3.29 -7.65 20.99
N ARG A 201 -3.06 -6.83 19.96
CA ARG A 201 -1.69 -6.56 19.50
C ARG A 201 -0.83 -5.79 20.51
N MET A 202 -1.42 -4.99 21.41
CA MET A 202 -0.64 -4.28 22.44
C MET A 202 -0.16 -5.22 23.55
N THR A 203 -0.93 -6.27 23.84
CA THR A 203 -0.52 -7.24 24.87
C THR A 203 0.61 -8.13 24.37
N ASP A 204 0.65 -8.41 23.06
CA ASP A 204 1.66 -9.28 22.47
C ASP A 204 3.03 -8.61 22.30
N GLU A 205 3.08 -7.27 22.19
CA GLU A 205 4.33 -6.51 22.02
C GLU A 205 5.02 -6.14 23.36
N ASN A 206 4.38 -6.41 24.51
CA ASN A 206 4.93 -6.09 25.85
C ASN A 206 5.46 -7.31 26.61
N ILE A 207 5.66 -8.45 25.94
CA ILE A 207 6.22 -9.70 26.47
C ILE A 207 7.55 -9.97 25.78
#